data_AF-J9GUS3-F1
#
_entry.id   AF-J9GUS3-F1
#
_cell.length_a   1.000
_cell.length_b   1.000
_cell.length_c   1.000
_cell.angle_alpha   90.00
_cell.angle_beta   90.00
_cell.angle_gamma   90.00
#
_symmetry.space_group_name_H-M   'P 1'
#
loop_
_entity.id
_entity.type
_entity.pdbx_description
1 polymer ?
#
loop_
_entity_poly.entity_id
_entity_poly.type
_entity_poly.pdbx_seq_one_letter_code
_entity_poly.pdbx_strand_id
1 'polypeptide(L)'
;MESIIGALNALILNRLVTRVNTGQGKNIPVSIIVDELPTLYFHKIDRLIGTARSNKVSVALGFQELPQLEADYGKVGMQKIITTVGNVVSGSARSKETLEWLSSDIFGKVVQLKKA
;
A
#
# COMPACT_ATOMS: atom_id res chain seq x y z
N MET A 1 12.06 21.84 8.25
CA MET A 1 12.97 20.66 8.18
C MET A 1 12.23 19.44 7.66
N GLU A 2 11.04 19.13 8.21
CA GLU A 2 10.13 18.10 7.69
C GLU A 2 9.78 18.26 6.20
N SER A 3 9.52 19.49 5.74
CA SER A 3 9.23 19.76 4.31
C SER A 3 10.38 19.45 3.35
N ILE A 4 11.63 19.58 3.80
CA ILE A 4 12.83 19.30 2.99
C ILE A 4 13.00 17.77 2.83
N ILE A 5 12.78 17.03 3.92
CA ILE A 5 12.84 15.56 3.92
C ILE A 5 11.71 14.98 3.06
N GLY A 6 10.49 15.52 3.18
CA GLY A 6 9.36 15.12 2.34
C GLY A 6 9.62 15.32 0.84
N ALA A 7 10.20 16.45 0.45
CA ALA A 7 10.55 16.73 -0.94
C ALA A 7 11.63 15.79 -1.48
N LEU A 8 12.67 15.51 -0.68
CA LEU A 8 13.73 14.56 -1.05
C LEU A 8 13.16 13.14 -1.24
N ASN A 9 12.33 12.69 -0.31
CA ASN A 9 11.67 11.39 -0.37
C ASN A 9 10.80 11.27 -1.64
N ALA A 10 9.99 12.29 -1.93
CA ALA A 10 9.18 12.33 -3.14
C ALA A 10 10.04 12.27 -4.43
N LEU A 11 11.20 12.92 -4.45
CA LEU A 11 12.13 12.86 -5.58
C LEU A 11 12.71 11.44 -5.76
N ILE A 12 13.19 10.82 -4.68
CA ILE A 12 13.75 9.46 -4.69
C ILE A 12 12.69 8.48 -5.21
N LEU A 13 11.48 8.56 -4.67
CA LEU A 13 10.36 7.70 -5.06
C LEU A 13 10.00 7.89 -6.53
N ASN A 14 9.85 9.13 -7.01
CA ASN A 14 9.60 9.39 -8.43
C ASN A 14 10.69 8.82 -9.33
N ARG A 15 11.96 8.91 -8.91
CA ARG A 15 13.09 8.36 -9.68
C ARG A 15 13.06 6.84 -9.71
N LEU A 16 12.74 6.19 -8.60
CA LEU A 16 12.57 4.74 -8.51
C LEU A 16 11.42 4.26 -9.40
N VAL A 17 10.25 4.88 -9.29
CA VAL A 17 9.08 4.57 -10.13
C VAL A 17 9.41 4.74 -11.61
N THR A 18 10.12 5.81 -11.98
CA THR A 18 10.52 6.01 -13.38
C THR A 18 11.49 4.93 -13.85
N ARG A 19 12.49 4.58 -13.04
CA ARG A 19 13.51 3.55 -13.34
C ARG A 19 12.89 2.17 -13.54
N VAL A 20 11.98 1.73 -12.68
CA VAL A 20 11.38 0.38 -12.79
C VAL A 20 10.41 0.27 -13.97
N ASN A 21 9.86 1.39 -14.44
CA ASN A 21 8.92 1.42 -15.55
C ASN A 21 9.59 1.69 -16.91
N THR A 22 10.87 2.09 -16.96
CA THR A 22 11.53 2.56 -18.21
C THR A 22 12.98 2.10 -18.36
N GLY A 23 13.48 2.14 -19.59
CA GLY A 23 14.89 1.91 -19.91
C GLY A 23 15.41 0.57 -19.39
N GLN A 24 16.60 0.60 -18.78
CA GLN A 24 17.29 -0.58 -18.27
C GLN A 24 16.62 -1.23 -17.06
N GLY A 25 15.73 -0.53 -16.33
CA GLY A 25 15.04 -1.11 -15.17
C GLY A 25 13.74 -1.81 -15.52
N LYS A 26 13.27 -1.69 -16.77
CA LYS A 26 12.02 -2.30 -17.22
C LYS A 26 12.14 -3.82 -17.30
N ASN A 27 11.11 -4.54 -16.84
CA ASN A 27 11.02 -6.01 -16.85
C ASN A 27 12.10 -6.72 -16.01
N ILE A 28 12.80 -5.99 -15.13
CA ILE A 28 13.69 -6.56 -14.14
C ILE A 28 12.86 -6.82 -12.86
N PRO A 29 12.91 -8.03 -12.29
CA PRO A 29 12.27 -8.32 -11.02
C PRO A 29 12.79 -7.40 -9.91
N VAL A 30 11.91 -6.56 -9.36
CA VAL A 30 12.23 -5.62 -8.29
C VAL A 30 11.10 -5.60 -7.27
N SER A 31 11.44 -5.51 -5.98
CA SER A 31 10.46 -5.25 -4.93
C SER A 31 10.63 -3.85 -4.37
N ILE A 32 9.53 -3.10 -4.31
CA ILE A 32 9.45 -1.81 -3.63
C ILE A 32 8.69 -2.04 -2.33
N ILE A 33 9.38 -1.82 -1.21
CA ILE A 33 8.83 -1.98 0.14
C ILE A 33 8.78 -0.60 0.79
N VAL A 34 7.59 -0.20 1.21
CA VAL A 34 7.33 1.06 1.89
C VAL A 34 6.83 0.71 3.28
N ASP A 35 7.64 0.91 4.32
CA ASP A 35 7.32 0.48 5.69
C ASP A 35 6.28 1.39 6.37
N GLU A 36 6.30 2.68 6.05
CA GLU A 36 5.39 3.68 6.62
C GLU A 36 4.85 4.60 5.51
N LEU A 37 3.83 4.13 4.82
CA LEU A 37 3.19 4.82 3.71
C LEU A 37 2.62 6.22 4.04
N PRO A 38 2.00 6.47 5.21
CA PRO A 38 1.45 7.78 5.56
C PRO A 38 2.52 8.88 5.64
N THR A 39 3.73 8.56 6.14
CA THR A 39 4.85 9.53 6.21
C THR A 39 5.47 9.90 4.86
N LEU A 40 5.16 9.15 3.80
CA LEU A 40 5.70 9.32 2.47
C LEU A 40 4.57 9.71 1.51
N TYR A 41 4.38 11.00 1.25
CA TYR A 41 3.35 11.44 0.30
C TYR A 41 3.64 10.91 -1.12
N PHE A 42 2.91 9.86 -1.49
CA PHE A 42 3.17 9.10 -2.71
C PHE A 42 2.19 9.53 -3.81
N HIS A 43 2.59 10.55 -4.57
CA HIS A 43 1.77 11.03 -5.68
C HIS A 43 1.65 9.93 -6.76
N LYS A 44 0.43 9.42 -6.97
CA LYS A 44 0.09 8.38 -7.96
C LYS A 44 0.60 6.96 -7.64
N ILE A 45 0.58 6.57 -6.37
CA ILE A 45 0.90 5.18 -5.99
C ILE A 45 -0.01 4.15 -6.66
N ASP A 46 -1.27 4.52 -6.94
CA ASP A 46 -2.22 3.74 -7.74
C ASP A 46 -1.64 3.37 -9.12
N ARG A 47 -0.94 4.30 -9.78
CA ARG A 47 -0.27 4.04 -11.06
C ARG A 47 0.92 3.10 -10.93
N LEU A 48 1.69 3.22 -9.84
CA LEU A 48 2.79 2.28 -9.58
C LEU A 48 2.24 0.87 -9.44
N ILE A 49 1.25 0.66 -8.57
CA ILE A 49 0.66 -0.67 -8.34
C ILE A 49 0.00 -1.20 -9.62
N GLY A 50 -0.73 -0.35 -10.35
CA GLY A 50 -1.42 -0.72 -11.59
C GLY A 50 -0.49 -1.15 -12.73
N THR A 51 0.75 -0.67 -12.78
CA THR A 51 1.75 -1.05 -13.78
C THR A 51 2.79 -2.05 -13.28
N ALA A 52 2.79 -2.35 -11.98
CA ALA A 52 3.81 -3.15 -11.33
C ALA A 52 3.91 -4.55 -11.96
N ARG A 53 2.77 -5.22 -12.19
CA ARG A 53 2.72 -6.58 -12.74
C ARG A 53 3.42 -6.71 -14.10
N SER A 54 3.14 -5.81 -15.04
CA SER A 54 3.70 -5.89 -16.40
C SER A 54 5.21 -5.62 -16.43
N ASN A 55 5.71 -4.86 -15.47
CA ASN A 55 7.14 -4.54 -15.34
C ASN A 55 7.89 -5.47 -14.37
N LYS A 56 7.26 -6.54 -13.87
CA LYS A 56 7.80 -7.49 -12.88
C LYS A 56 8.19 -6.83 -11.54
N VAL A 57 7.43 -5.82 -11.14
CA VAL A 57 7.61 -5.13 -9.87
C VAL A 57 6.61 -5.68 -8.85
N SER A 58 7.06 -5.96 -7.63
CA SER A 58 6.20 -6.16 -6.47
C SER A 58 6.20 -4.90 -5.60
N VAL A 59 5.04 -4.56 -5.02
CA VAL A 59 4.89 -3.42 -4.12
C VAL A 59 4.31 -3.94 -2.80
N ALA A 60 5.00 -3.67 -1.70
CA ALA A 60 4.55 -3.95 -0.35
C ALA A 60 4.40 -2.62 0.41
N LEU A 61 3.22 -2.42 1.00
CA LEU A 61 2.85 -1.18 1.69
C LEU A 61 2.56 -1.49 3.16
N GLY A 62 3.32 -0.88 4.05
CA GLY A 62 3.15 -0.89 5.49
C GLY A 62 2.50 0.41 5.94
N PHE A 63 1.56 0.28 6.87
CA PHE A 63 0.91 1.35 7.62
C PHE A 63 0.30 0.73 8.88
N GLN A 64 0.04 1.55 9.90
CA GLN A 64 -0.41 1.04 11.19
C GLN A 64 -1.91 0.75 11.20
N GLU A 65 -2.73 1.75 10.83
CA GLU A 65 -4.18 1.63 10.83
C GLU A 65 -4.82 2.42 9.67
N LEU A 66 -6.02 2.02 9.25
CA LEU A 66 -6.77 2.69 8.17
C LEU A 66 -7.02 4.19 8.43
N PRO A 67 -7.35 4.66 9.65
CA PRO A 67 -7.56 6.08 9.91
C PRO A 67 -6.33 6.94 9.63
N GLN A 68 -5.13 6.42 9.87
CA GLN A 68 -3.88 7.11 9.55
C GLN A 68 -3.71 7.23 8.03
N LEU A 69 -4.05 6.15 7.30
CA LEU A 69 -4.02 6.16 5.84
C LEU A 69 -5.07 7.13 5.26
N GLU A 70 -6.27 7.20 5.83
CA GLU A 70 -7.30 8.16 5.43
C GLU A 70 -6.88 9.61 5.72
N ALA A 71 -6.23 9.87 6.87
CA ALA A 71 -5.78 11.21 7.22
C ALA A 71 -4.81 11.80 6.18
N ASP A 72 -3.88 10.99 5.68
CA ASP A 72 -2.83 11.46 4.76
C ASP A 72 -3.22 11.36 3.27
N TYR A 73 -4.04 10.38 2.88
CA TYR A 73 -4.43 10.17 1.47
C TYR A 73 -5.87 10.56 1.15
N GLY A 74 -6.64 10.92 2.17
CA GLY A 74 -8.09 11.07 2.06
C GLY A 74 -8.81 9.75 1.81
N LYS A 75 -10.12 9.78 1.97
CA LYS A 75 -10.99 8.60 1.82
C LYS A 75 -10.85 7.91 0.46
N VAL A 76 -10.81 8.70 -0.62
CA VAL A 76 -10.69 8.18 -1.99
C VAL A 76 -9.32 7.53 -2.23
N GLY A 77 -8.25 8.14 -1.70
CA GLY A 77 -6.90 7.60 -1.82
C GLY A 77 -6.74 6.28 -1.08
N MET A 78 -7.21 6.22 0.17
CA MET A 78 -7.26 5.00 0.96
C MET A 78 -7.99 3.87 0.23
N GLN A 79 -9.21 4.13 -0.27
CA GLN A 79 -10.03 3.14 -0.97
C GLN A 79 -9.32 2.60 -2.22
N LYS A 80 -8.65 3.45 -3.00
CA LYS A 80 -7.84 2.98 -4.15
C LYS A 80 -6.71 2.06 -3.73
N ILE A 81 -6.00 2.38 -2.65
CA ILE A 81 -4.87 1.58 -2.17
C ILE A 81 -5.36 0.20 -1.72
N ILE A 82 -6.34 0.16 -0.81
CA ILE A 82 -6.81 -1.10 -0.21
C ILE A 82 -7.51 -2.02 -1.24
N THR A 83 -8.13 -1.47 -2.29
CA THR A 83 -8.78 -2.27 -3.34
C THR A 83 -7.83 -2.77 -4.42
N THR A 84 -6.69 -2.10 -4.63
CA THR A 84 -5.73 -2.52 -5.66
C THR A 84 -4.75 -3.58 -5.13
N VAL A 85 -4.46 -3.58 -3.83
CA VAL A 85 -3.55 -4.55 -3.21
C VAL A 85 -4.27 -5.90 -3.04
N GLY A 86 -3.75 -6.94 -3.68
CA GLY A 86 -4.37 -8.27 -3.66
C GLY A 86 -4.01 -9.15 -2.45
N ASN A 87 -2.93 -8.83 -1.73
CA ASN A 87 -2.49 -9.59 -0.57
C ASN A 87 -2.47 -8.69 0.66
N VAL A 88 -3.17 -9.12 1.71
CA VAL A 88 -3.19 -8.41 3.00
C VAL A 88 -2.60 -9.31 4.07
N VAL A 89 -1.63 -8.77 4.79
CA VAL A 89 -1.08 -9.37 6.02
C VAL A 89 -1.37 -8.38 7.13
N SER A 90 -1.98 -8.85 8.21
CA SER A 90 -2.31 -7.99 9.34
C SER A 90 -1.78 -8.59 10.63
N GLY A 91 -1.12 -7.74 11.42
CA GLY A 91 -0.82 -8.01 12.82
C GLY A 91 -2.01 -7.66 13.71
N SER A 92 -1.74 -7.26 14.95
CA SER A 92 -2.79 -6.76 15.83
C SER A 92 -3.22 -5.35 15.40
N ALA A 93 -4.51 -5.16 15.12
CA ALA A 93 -5.12 -3.85 14.94
C ALA A 93 -5.90 -3.43 16.21
N ARG A 94 -5.99 -2.13 16.50
CA ARG A 94 -6.77 -1.59 17.64
C ARG A 94 -7.97 -0.78 17.19
N SER A 95 -7.85 -0.07 16.07
CA SER A 95 -8.96 0.68 15.48
C SER A 95 -10.13 -0.23 15.13
N LYS A 96 -11.32 0.17 15.57
CA LYS A 96 -12.58 -0.50 15.24
C LYS A 96 -12.78 -0.58 13.72
N GLU A 97 -12.48 0.47 12.99
CA GLU A 97 -12.60 0.51 11.53
C GLU A 97 -11.67 -0.48 10.85
N THR A 98 -10.41 -0.56 11.31
CA THR A 98 -9.43 -1.51 10.75
C THR A 98 -9.84 -2.95 11.06
N LEU A 99 -10.34 -3.23 12.27
CA LEU A 99 -10.84 -4.55 12.65
C LEU A 99 -12.08 -4.96 11.84
N GLU A 100 -13.01 -4.03 11.61
CA GLU A 100 -14.21 -4.28 10.81
C GLU A 100 -13.88 -4.58 9.35
N TRP A 101 -12.95 -3.81 8.75
CA TRP A 101 -12.44 -4.06 7.39
C TRP A 101 -11.76 -5.42 7.28
N LEU A 102 -10.84 -5.74 8.20
CA LEU A 102 -10.15 -7.03 8.20
C LEU A 102 -11.13 -8.20 8.35
N SER A 103 -12.06 -8.11 9.31
CA SER A 103 -13.03 -9.16 9.61
C SER A 103 -14.06 -9.36 8.49
N SER A 104 -14.57 -8.27 7.91
CA SER A 104 -15.70 -8.33 6.99
C SER A 104 -15.26 -8.48 5.54
N ASP A 105 -14.29 -7.67 5.11
CA ASP A 105 -13.93 -7.52 3.69
C ASP A 105 -12.74 -8.39 3.29
N ILE A 106 -11.81 -8.67 4.21
CA ILE A 106 -10.58 -9.42 3.92
C ILE A 106 -10.69 -10.89 4.29
N PHE A 107 -10.94 -11.21 5.55
CA PHE A 107 -10.98 -12.60 6.03
C PHE A 107 -12.36 -13.24 5.89
N GLY A 108 -13.41 -12.43 5.98
CA GLY A 108 -14.80 -12.90 5.97
C GLY A 108 -15.15 -13.73 7.21
N LYS A 109 -16.36 -14.29 7.19
CA LYS A 109 -16.86 -15.16 8.27
C LYS A 109 -16.72 -16.62 7.87
N VAL A 110 -16.14 -17.43 8.75
CA VAL A 110 -16.11 -18.89 8.60
C VAL A 110 -17.28 -19.50 9.36
N VAL A 111 -18.09 -20.31 8.68
CA VAL A 111 -19.12 -21.12 9.34
C VAL A 111 -18.43 -22.25 10.09
N GLN A 112 -18.40 -22.14 11.42
CA GLN A 112 -17.81 -23.17 12.26
C GLN A 112 -18.80 -24.35 12.36
N LEU A 113 -18.49 -25.44 11.67
CA LEU A 113 -19.25 -26.69 11.77
C LEU A 113 -19.07 -27.26 13.17
N LYS A 114 -20.16 -27.33 13.95
CA LYS A 114 -20.15 -28.04 15.24
C LYS A 114 -19.91 -29.52 14.97
N LYS A 115 -18.78 -30.06 15.46
CA LYS A 115 -18.63 -31.51 15.57
C LYS A 115 -19.63 -32.00 16.62
N ALA A 116 -20.55 -32.85 16.17
CA ALA A 116 -21.44 -33.62 17.02
C ALA A 116 -20.65 -34.67 17.81
#